data_AF-A0AB34PLV1-F1
#
_entry.id   AF-A0AB34PLV1-F1
#
_cell.length_a   1.000
_cell.length_b   1.000
_cell.length_c   1.000
_cell.angle_alpha   90.00
_cell.angle_beta   90.00
_cell.angle_gamma   90.00
#
_symmetry.space_group_name_H-M   'P 1'
#
loop_
_entity.id
_entity.type
_entity.pdbx_description
1 polymer ?
#
loop_
_entity_poly.entity_id
_entity_poly.type
_entity_poly.pdbx_seq_one_letter_code
_entity_poly.pdbx_strand_id
1 'polypeptide(L)'
;PYCELYDDNCDLVITLRDGVLHDERHATGEIVANHQFQFDKPPQKDALHKKGFSIVYTEGNYYLALDHKIKFWHCKVDDNGLYKIYDKSIGEQCSEIELIILKSDKKAEFEFSDNEGSDCDDDCKRKKKHGKKY
;
A
#
# COMPACT_ATOMS: atom_id res chain seq x y z
N PRO A 1 -8.33 19.95 25.55
CA PRO A 1 -8.59 20.35 24.15
C PRO A 1 -8.44 19.14 23.24
N TYR A 2 -9.54 18.48 22.93
CA TYR A 2 -9.56 17.39 21.95
C TYR A 2 -9.95 18.00 20.60
N CYS A 3 -9.14 17.75 19.58
CA CYS A 3 -9.57 18.04 18.21
C CYS A 3 -10.62 16.99 17.87
N GLU A 4 -11.86 17.42 17.67
CA GLU A 4 -12.90 16.58 17.11
C GLU A 4 -12.66 16.52 15.59
N LEU A 5 -12.41 15.32 15.09
CA LEU A 5 -12.36 15.05 13.65
C LEU A 5 -13.80 15.10 13.13
N TYR A 6 -14.16 16.20 12.45
CA TYR A 6 -15.44 16.31 11.76
C TYR A 6 -15.26 15.81 10.32
N ASP A 7 -16.06 14.80 9.96
CA ASP A 7 -16.19 14.15 8.64
C ASP A 7 -15.17 13.04 8.33
N ASP A 8 -15.66 11.80 8.34
CA ASP A 8 -15.00 10.49 8.20
C ASP A 8 -14.83 10.02 6.74
N ASN A 9 -14.95 10.95 5.78
CA ASN A 9 -14.82 10.69 4.34
C ASN A 9 -13.42 10.98 3.75
N CYS A 10 -12.43 11.34 4.58
CA CYS A 10 -11.07 11.70 4.13
C CYS A 10 -9.97 10.76 4.66
N ASP A 11 -10.33 9.68 5.34
CA ASP A 11 -9.35 8.75 5.93
C ASP A 11 -8.81 7.77 4.88
N LEU A 12 -7.50 7.78 4.66
CA LEU A 12 -6.84 6.78 3.83
C LEU A 12 -6.57 5.51 4.65
N VAL A 13 -7.42 4.48 4.47
CA VAL A 13 -7.21 3.15 5.05
C VAL A 13 -6.38 2.30 4.09
N ILE A 14 -5.26 1.77 4.59
CA ILE A 14 -4.34 0.94 3.81
C ILE A 14 -4.08 -0.40 4.48
N THR A 15 -3.87 -1.42 3.66
CA THR A 15 -3.26 -2.68 4.06
C THR A 15 -1.80 -2.69 3.69
N LEU A 16 -0.98 -3.32 4.55
CA LEU A 16 0.40 -3.66 4.23
C LEU A 16 0.55 -5.17 4.34
N ARG A 17 0.86 -5.84 3.22
CA ARG A 17 1.13 -7.28 3.16
C ARG A 17 2.32 -7.54 2.26
N ASP A 18 3.30 -8.33 2.73
CA ASP A 18 4.50 -8.71 1.97
C ASP A 18 5.24 -7.52 1.34
N GLY A 19 5.22 -6.39 2.05
CA GLY A 19 5.86 -5.14 1.62
C GLY A 19 5.09 -4.33 0.58
N VAL A 20 3.84 -4.71 0.26
CA VAL A 20 2.97 -4.03 -0.71
C VAL A 20 1.82 -3.33 0.01
N LEU A 21 1.59 -2.07 -0.33
CA LEU A 21 0.45 -1.29 0.16
C LEU A 21 -0.74 -1.42 -0.77
N HIS A 22 -1.95 -1.55 -0.21
CA HIS A 22 -3.20 -1.40 -0.97
C HIS A 22 -4.18 -0.51 -0.21
N ASP A 23 -4.86 0.38 -0.93
CA ASP A 23 -5.99 1.13 -0.38
C ASP A 23 -7.28 0.27 -0.36
N GLU A 24 -8.38 0.85 0.13
CA GLU A 24 -9.71 0.21 0.17
C GLU A 24 -10.29 -0.14 -1.21
N ARG A 25 -9.79 0.48 -2.28
CA ARG A 25 -10.20 0.21 -3.67
C ARG A 25 -9.28 -0.81 -4.35
N HIS A 26 -8.34 -1.38 -3.60
CA HIS A 26 -7.27 -2.26 -4.04
C HIS A 26 -6.35 -1.62 -5.10
N ALA A 27 -6.20 -0.29 -5.07
CA ALA A 27 -5.11 0.37 -5.78
C ALA A 27 -3.81 0.10 -5.03
N THR A 28 -2.72 -0.11 -5.77
CA THR A 28 -1.41 -0.42 -5.20
C THR A 28 -0.70 0.89 -4.86
N GLY A 29 -0.24 1.01 -3.62
CA GLY A 29 0.62 2.12 -3.20
C GLY A 29 1.99 1.99 -3.85
N GLU A 30 2.44 3.05 -4.52
CA GLU A 30 3.68 3.05 -5.30
C GLU A 30 4.39 4.40 -5.28
N ILE A 31 5.70 4.35 -5.51
CA ILE A 31 6.51 5.51 -5.91
C ILE A 31 6.63 5.48 -7.42
N VAL A 32 6.02 6.45 -8.11
CA VAL A 32 6.03 6.51 -9.57
C VAL A 32 7.28 7.21 -10.13
N ALA A 33 7.45 7.20 -11.46
CA ALA A 33 8.68 7.68 -12.13
C ALA A 33 9.05 9.14 -11.81
N ASN A 34 8.08 9.98 -11.44
CA ASN A 34 8.33 11.36 -10.99
C ASN A 34 8.52 11.50 -9.47
N HIS A 35 8.81 10.39 -8.77
CA HIS A 35 9.05 10.30 -7.33
C HIS A 35 7.81 10.47 -6.45
N GLN A 36 6.61 10.66 -7.01
CA GLN A 36 5.39 10.83 -6.24
C GLN A 36 4.95 9.51 -5.58
N PHE A 37 4.60 9.55 -4.31
CA PHE A 37 3.86 8.49 -3.63
C PHE A 37 2.36 8.61 -3.93
N GLN A 38 1.77 7.57 -4.51
CA GLN A 38 0.34 7.53 -4.84
C GLN A 38 -0.20 6.11 -4.89
N PHE A 39 -1.50 5.97 -5.12
CA PHE A 39 -2.19 4.70 -5.25
C PHE A 39 -2.82 4.61 -6.64
N ASP A 40 -2.45 3.61 -7.42
CA ASP A 40 -2.94 3.40 -8.79
C ASP A 40 -3.46 1.98 -9.01
N LYS A 41 -4.45 1.84 -9.92
CA LYS A 41 -5.04 0.55 -10.32
C LYS A 41 -5.30 0.53 -11.84
N PRO A 42 -4.52 -0.21 -12.65
CA PRO A 42 -3.33 -0.95 -12.27
C PRO A 42 -2.16 -0.02 -11.89
N PRO A 43 -1.20 -0.48 -11.06
CA PRO A 43 0.02 0.28 -10.78
C PRO A 43 0.80 0.61 -12.06
N GLN A 44 1.44 1.79 -12.07
CA GLN A 44 2.14 2.29 -13.26
C GLN A 44 3.28 1.38 -13.68
N LYS A 45 3.44 1.18 -14.99
CA LYS A 45 4.43 0.22 -15.51
C LYS A 45 5.86 0.62 -15.15
N ASP A 46 6.13 1.92 -15.12
CA ASP A 46 7.40 2.57 -14.84
C ASP A 46 7.54 3.03 -13.38
N ALA A 47 6.68 2.58 -12.47
CA ALA A 47 6.83 2.89 -11.06
C ALA A 47 8.16 2.34 -10.52
N LEU A 48 8.84 3.19 -9.75
CA LEU A 48 10.13 2.91 -9.13
C LEU A 48 9.99 1.88 -8.00
N HIS A 49 8.91 2.00 -7.21
CA HIS A 49 8.61 1.08 -6.12
C HIS A 49 7.13 0.71 -6.11
N LYS A 50 6.84 -0.60 -6.17
CA LYS A 50 5.50 -1.19 -5.93
C LYS A 50 5.46 -2.05 -4.68
N LYS A 51 6.63 -2.21 -4.04
CA LYS A 51 6.90 -3.01 -2.85
C LYS A 51 8.11 -2.42 -2.13
N GLY A 52 8.39 -2.93 -0.93
CA GLY A 52 9.48 -2.43 -0.08
C GLY A 52 9.00 -1.54 1.07
N PHE A 53 7.68 -1.42 1.22
CA PHE A 53 7.09 -0.72 2.34
C PHE A 53 7.16 -1.56 3.62
N SER A 54 7.36 -0.92 4.76
CA SER A 54 7.38 -1.55 6.07
C SER A 54 6.84 -0.58 7.13
N ILE A 55 6.53 -1.08 8.31
CA ILE A 55 6.20 -0.25 9.47
C ILE A 55 7.38 -0.33 10.45
N VAL A 56 7.90 0.82 10.85
CA VAL A 56 8.99 0.94 11.83
C VAL A 56 8.45 1.62 13.08
N TYR A 57 8.72 1.05 14.25
CA TYR A 57 8.43 1.69 15.54
C TYR A 57 9.71 2.35 16.07
N THR A 58 9.69 3.67 16.20
CA THR A 58 10.79 4.46 16.77
C THR A 58 10.22 5.71 17.43
N GLU A 59 10.94 6.28 18.40
CA GLU A 59 10.56 7.56 19.04
C GLU A 59 9.12 7.62 19.58
N GLY A 60 8.54 6.47 19.94
CA GLY A 60 7.19 6.36 20.49
C GLY A 60 6.06 6.30 19.44
N ASN A 61 6.36 6.28 18.15
CA ASN A 61 5.38 6.24 17.05
C ASN A 61 5.65 5.10 16.07
N TYR A 62 4.61 4.70 15.33
CA TYR A 62 4.74 3.82 14.17
C TYR A 62 4.82 4.68 12.91
N TYR A 63 5.83 4.42 12.07
CA TYR A 63 6.07 5.14 10.84
C TYR A 63 6.02 4.21 9.63
N LEU A 64 5.51 4.73 8.51
CA LEU A 64 5.74 4.09 7.23
C LEU A 64 7.21 4.25 6.85
N ALA A 65 7.81 3.16 6.37
CA ALA A 65 9.13 3.17 5.80
C ALA A 65 9.11 2.61 4.38
N LEU A 66 9.95 3.15 3.51
CA LEU A 66 10.28 2.58 2.21
C LEU A 66 11.76 2.18 2.25
N ASP A 67 12.06 0.90 1.95
CA ASP A 67 13.41 0.35 1.98
C ASP A 67 14.17 0.71 3.28
N HIS A 68 13.47 0.56 4.42
CA HIS A 68 13.95 0.84 5.77
C HIS A 68 14.22 2.33 6.10
N LYS A 69 13.76 3.27 5.27
CA LYS A 69 13.85 4.72 5.53
C LYS A 69 12.46 5.30 5.80
N ILE A 70 12.34 6.10 6.85
CA ILE A 70 11.09 6.77 7.26
C ILE A 70 10.94 8.21 6.72
N LYS A 71 11.95 8.69 5.99
CA LYS A 71 11.97 10.04 5.41
C LYS A 71 11.22 10.06 4.09
N PHE A 72 10.21 10.91 4.02
CA PHE A 72 9.48 11.29 2.82
C PHE A 72 9.58 12.81 2.64
N TRP A 73 9.04 13.32 1.54
CA TRP A 73 8.96 14.76 1.27
C TRP A 73 7.54 15.14 0.92
N HIS A 74 7.06 16.24 1.47
CA HIS A 74 5.86 16.89 0.97
C HIS A 74 6.25 18.14 0.21
N CYS A 75 5.70 18.32 -0.99
CA CYS A 75 6.05 19.43 -1.87
C CYS A 75 4.79 20.17 -2.28
N LYS A 76 4.82 21.50 -2.18
CA LYS A 76 3.73 22.37 -2.65
C LYS A 76 3.55 22.17 -4.16
N VAL A 77 2.30 21.96 -4.59
CA VAL A 77 1.93 21.71 -5.99
C VAL A 77 1.31 22.95 -6.62
N ASP A 78 0.47 23.64 -5.85
CA ASP A 78 -0.23 24.85 -6.29
C ASP A 78 -0.31 25.89 -5.17
N ASP A 79 -0.76 27.10 -5.52
CA ASP A 79 -0.91 28.20 -4.58
C ASP A 79 -2.12 28.08 -3.64
N ASN A 80 -2.96 27.06 -3.83
CA ASN A 80 -4.12 26.80 -2.99
C ASN A 80 -3.80 25.90 -1.79
N GLY A 81 -2.52 25.57 -1.60
CA GLY A 81 -2.07 24.76 -0.46
C GLY A 81 -2.17 23.26 -0.71
N LEU A 82 -2.24 22.80 -1.97
CA LEU A 82 -2.13 21.38 -2.29
C LEU A 82 -0.67 20.92 -2.14
N TYR A 83 -0.46 19.87 -1.35
CA TYR A 83 0.83 19.20 -1.23
C TYR A 83 0.70 17.74 -1.69
N LYS A 84 1.75 17.25 -2.34
CA LYS A 84 1.90 15.83 -2.68
C LYS A 84 3.09 15.24 -1.93
N ILE A 85 3.08 13.92 -1.73
CA ILE A 85 4.13 13.17 -1.03
C ILE A 85 5.08 12.54 -2.05
N TYR A 86 6.37 12.49 -1.73
CA TYR A 86 7.45 11.99 -2.58
C TYR A 86 8.47 11.19 -1.77
N ASP A 87 9.22 10.29 -2.42
CA ASP A 87 10.34 9.54 -1.83
C ASP A 87 11.66 10.33 -1.79
N LYS A 88 11.70 11.50 -2.42
CA LYS A 88 12.79 12.47 -2.38
C LYS A 88 12.29 13.88 -2.63
N SER A 89 13.10 14.89 -2.28
CA SER A 89 12.84 16.26 -2.71
C SER A 89 12.90 16.38 -4.23
N ILE A 90 11.89 17.07 -4.80
CA ILE A 90 11.81 17.41 -6.22
C ILE A 90 12.02 18.92 -6.49
N GLY A 91 12.31 19.71 -5.46
CA GLY A 91 12.53 21.15 -5.58
C GLY A 91 12.58 21.88 -4.24
N GLU A 92 12.82 23.19 -4.29
CA GLU A 92 12.96 24.04 -3.10
C GLU A 92 11.66 24.19 -2.30
N GLN A 93 10.51 23.91 -2.91
CA GLN A 93 9.20 23.94 -2.28
C GLN A 93 8.89 22.72 -1.40
N CYS A 94 9.84 21.78 -1.27
CA CYS A 94 9.68 20.54 -0.52
C CYS A 94 10.27 20.65 0.88
N SER A 95 9.59 20.05 1.86
CA SER A 95 10.17 19.79 3.19
C SER A 95 10.17 18.30 3.50
N GLU A 96 11.10 17.87 4.35
CA GLU A 96 11.15 16.48 4.84
C GLU A 96 9.98 16.24 5.81
N ILE A 97 9.35 15.07 5.70
CA ILE A 97 8.26 14.61 6.56
C ILE A 97 8.44 13.14 6.91
N GLU A 98 7.69 12.71 7.92
CA GLU A 98 7.52 11.32 8.29
C GLU A 98 6.02 10.99 8.28
N LEU A 99 5.67 9.77 7.87
CA LEU A 99 4.28 9.33 7.77
C LEU A 99 3.94 8.45 8.96
N ILE A 100 3.14 8.95 9.89
CA ILE A 100 2.67 8.21 11.06
C ILE A 100 1.57 7.23 10.64
N ILE A 101 1.69 5.98 11.08
CA ILE A 101 0.70 4.93 10.88
C ILE A 101 -0.15 4.78 12.14
N LEU A 102 -1.46 4.93 11.96
CA LEU A 102 -2.45 4.65 12.98
C LEU A 102 -3.09 3.30 12.69
N LYS A 103 -3.22 2.46 13.72
CA LYS A 103 -3.94 1.20 13.59
C LYS A 103 -5.43 1.48 13.45
N SER A 104 -6.02 1.02 12.35
CA SER A 104 -7.47 1.07 12.16
C SER A 104 -8.15 -0.14 12.79
N ASP A 105 -9.31 0.08 13.42
CA ASP A 105 -10.20 -0.98 13.88
C ASP A 105 -11.01 -1.59 12.71
N LYS A 106 -11.08 -0.88 11.57
CA LYS A 106 -11.64 -1.41 10.32
C LYS A 106 -10.63 -2.36 9.71
N LYS A 107 -11.00 -3.64 9.56
CA LYS A 107 -10.25 -4.55 8.69
C LYS A 107 -10.59 -4.19 7.26
N ALA A 108 -9.58 -3.88 6.45
CA ALA A 108 -9.77 -3.85 5.01
C ALA A 108 -10.09 -5.29 4.55
N GLU A 109 -11.32 -5.48 4.09
CA GLU A 109 -11.79 -6.78 3.61
C GLU A 109 -11.23 -7.00 2.20
N PHE A 110 -10.40 -8.03 2.06
CA PHE A 110 -9.94 -8.51 0.76
C PHE A 110 -10.92 -9.59 0.30
N GLU A 111 -11.89 -9.23 -0.55
CA GLU A 111 -12.62 -10.23 -1.30
C GLU A 111 -11.69 -10.78 -2.38
N PHE A 112 -11.06 -11.92 -2.10
CA PHE A 112 -10.48 -12.74 -3.16
C PHE A 112 -11.63 -13.26 -4.01
N SER A 113 -11.82 -12.69 -5.20
CA SER A 113 -12.55 -13.38 -6.25
C SER A 113 -11.67 -14.55 -6.71
N ASP A 114 -11.81 -15.70 -6.07
CA ASP A 114 -11.34 -16.98 -6.59
C ASP A 114 -12.15 -17.29 -7.87
N ASN A 115 -11.79 -16.65 -8.96
CA ASN A 115 -12.31 -16.93 -10.30
C ASN A 115 -11.14 -17.10 -11.28
N GLU A 116 -10.09 -17.80 -10.84
CA GLU A 116 -9.32 -18.62 -11.76
C GLU A 116 -9.77 -20.06 -11.55
N GLY A 117 -10.70 -20.47 -12.42
CA GLY A 117 -11.07 -21.85 -12.61
C GLY A 117 -9.81 -22.66 -12.83
N SER A 118 -9.72 -23.76 -12.09
CA SER A 118 -8.78 -24.83 -12.33
C SER A 118 -8.93 -25.31 -13.77
N ASP A 119 -8.11 -24.81 -14.69
CA ASP A 119 -7.73 -25.56 -15.88
C ASP A 119 -6.71 -26.61 -15.40
N CYS A 120 -7.24 -27.57 -14.65
CA CYS A 120 -6.53 -28.78 -14.34
C CYS A 120 -6.68 -29.67 -15.57
N ASP A 121 -5.61 -29.77 -16.36
CA ASP A 121 -5.48 -30.75 -17.43
C ASP A 121 -6.00 -32.11 -16.94
N ASP A 122 -6.88 -32.73 -17.73
CA ASP A 122 -7.61 -33.96 -17.41
C ASP A 122 -6.71 -35.19 -17.15
N ASP A 123 -5.39 -35.06 -17.18
CA ASP A 123 -4.43 -36.11 -16.87
C ASP A 123 -4.26 -36.41 -15.36
N CYS A 124 -4.73 -35.52 -14.46
CA CYS A 124 -4.60 -35.77 -13.01
C CYS A 124 -5.71 -36.69 -12.43
N LYS A 125 -6.67 -37.14 -13.24
CA LYS A 125 -7.76 -38.05 -12.80
C LYS A 125 -7.43 -39.54 -12.89
N ARG A 126 -6.22 -39.93 -13.32
CA ARG A 126 -5.86 -41.35 -13.52
C ARG A 126 -4.91 -41.96 -12.48
N LYS A 127 -4.89 -41.46 -11.23
CA LYS A 127 -4.22 -42.18 -10.10
C LYS A 127 -5.02 -42.32 -8.80
N LYS A 128 -6.31 -41.98 -8.75
CA LYS A 128 -7.16 -42.21 -7.56
C LYS A 128 -8.01 -43.49 -7.57
N LYS A 129 -7.58 -44.52 -8.30
CA LYS A 129 -8.16 -45.87 -8.18
C LYS A 129 -7.04 -46.91 -8.29
N HIS A 130 -6.47 -47.33 -7.16
CA HIS A 130 -6.22 -48.74 -6.78
C HIS A 130 -5.37 -48.84 -5.49
N GLY A 131 -5.85 -49.65 -4.53
CA GLY A 131 -5.16 -50.08 -3.31
C GLY A 131 -5.69 -49.36 -2.06
N LYS A 132 -6.78 -49.74 -1.37
CA LYS A 132 -7.28 -51.05 -0.89
C LYS A 132 -6.41 -51.63 0.24
N LYS A 133 -6.99 -51.67 1.45
CA LYS A 133 -6.84 -52.60 2.62
C LYS A 133 -5.40 -53.06 2.93
N TYR A 134 -4.85 -52.90 4.13
CA TYR A 134 -5.33 -53.26 5.48
C TYR A 134 -4.82 -52.27 6.51
#